data_AF-A0A351JNH1-F1
#
_entry.id   AF-A0A351JNH1-F1
#
_cell.length_a   1.000
_cell.length_b   1.000
_cell.length_c   1.000
_cell.angle_alpha   90.00
_cell.angle_beta   90.00
_cell.angle_gamma   90.00
#
_symmetry.space_group_name_H-M   'P 1'
#
loop_
_entity.id
_entity.type
_entity.pdbx_description
1 polymer ?
#
loop_
_entity_poly.entity_id
_entity_poly.type
_entity_poly.pdbx_seq_one_letter_code
_entity_poly.pdbx_strand_id
1 'polypeptide(L)'
;MKTAFAVLLLCAAVVGAAGQEVRLTPAPRDEFGDWAQALVPLRMRAAPAQEMKFDGPTLALSQWGEITLGTARYVFLLGVRADGEAGLWVDGNRDRQLTPAEAVAGVRAQDAVTWQFDLSATPAGGEPYPYALSVVWPVRRGYVFLLGGAPRQGEFVVNGKQAMFVLVDGDLNGTFGTKDDFYAVDVDHDGIVHGEPDGHERFALGDPFTVGGRSFRISQVSPAGSYVRLAPTA
;
A
#
# COMPACT_ATOMS: atom_id res chain seq x y z
N MET A 1 -17.23 -19.27 53.30
CA MET A 1 -15.93 -18.73 52.85
C MET A 1 -15.80 -18.94 51.35
N LYS A 2 -16.04 -17.90 50.55
CA LYS A 2 -15.77 -17.89 49.11
C LYS A 2 -14.99 -16.60 48.84
N THR A 3 -13.67 -16.72 48.69
CA THR A 3 -12.77 -15.62 48.36
C THR A 3 -12.89 -15.34 46.87
N ALA A 4 -13.40 -14.15 46.53
CA ALA A 4 -13.40 -13.61 45.19
C ALA A 4 -11.99 -13.08 44.87
N PHE A 5 -11.40 -13.55 43.77
CA PHE A 5 -10.20 -12.93 43.19
C PHE A 5 -10.67 -11.85 42.22
N ALA A 6 -10.59 -10.59 42.65
CA ALA A 6 -10.67 -9.44 41.76
C ALA A 6 -9.24 -9.14 41.28
N VAL A 7 -8.97 -9.41 40.01
CA VAL A 7 -7.75 -8.94 39.35
C VAL A 7 -8.01 -7.51 38.89
N LEU A 8 -7.48 -6.54 39.64
CA LEU A 8 -7.47 -5.14 39.23
C LEU A 8 -6.32 -4.95 38.23
N LEU A 9 -6.64 -4.87 36.94
CA LEU A 9 -5.72 -4.42 35.90
C LEU A 9 -5.62 -2.89 35.98
N LEU A 10 -4.61 -2.39 36.70
CA LEU A 10 -4.30 -0.97 36.80
C LEU A 10 -3.40 -0.58 35.62
N CYS A 11 -3.98 -0.25 34.47
CA CYS A 11 -3.23 0.42 33.40
C CYS A 11 -3.01 1.89 33.78
N ALA A 12 -1.88 2.18 34.41
CA ALA A 12 -1.43 3.55 34.63
C ALA A 12 -1.06 4.18 33.28
N ALA A 13 -1.92 5.08 32.80
CA ALA A 13 -1.61 5.97 31.69
C ALA A 13 -0.55 6.98 32.15
N VAL A 14 0.73 6.66 31.91
CA VAL A 14 1.80 7.65 31.98
C VAL A 14 1.68 8.51 30.73
N VAL A 15 0.91 9.60 30.81
CA VAL A 15 0.90 10.66 29.80
C VAL A 15 2.18 11.48 29.99
N GLY A 16 3.31 10.87 29.63
CA GLY A 16 4.54 11.62 29.38
C GLY A 16 4.39 12.38 28.05
N ALA A 17 5.18 13.44 27.88
CA ALA A 17 5.29 14.22 26.63
C ALA A 17 5.84 13.41 25.42
N ALA A 18 5.78 12.07 25.47
CA ALA A 18 6.07 11.18 24.38
C ALA A 18 4.83 11.11 23.47
N GLY A 19 5.02 11.29 22.16
CA GLY A 19 3.93 11.17 21.19
C GLY A 19 3.16 9.86 21.32
N GLN A 20 1.86 9.90 21.01
CA GLN A 20 1.00 8.73 21.00
C GLN A 20 1.32 7.86 19.79
N GLU A 21 1.71 6.62 20.02
CA GLU A 21 1.97 5.65 18.95
C GLU A 21 0.67 4.95 18.56
N VAL A 22 0.39 4.92 17.26
CA VAL A 22 -0.71 4.17 16.66
C VAL A 22 -0.09 3.00 15.91
N ARG A 23 -0.41 1.77 16.32
CA ARG A 23 0.03 0.55 15.64
C ARG A 23 -0.89 0.31 14.46
N LEU A 24 -0.29 0.01 13.30
CA LEU A 24 -1.03 -0.17 12.06
C LEU A 24 -0.79 -1.57 11.50
N THR A 25 -1.82 -2.12 10.87
CA THR A 25 -1.80 -3.41 10.17
C THR A 25 -2.37 -3.25 8.76
N PRO A 26 -1.96 -4.07 7.78
CA PRO A 26 -2.63 -4.09 6.49
C PRO A 26 -4.15 -4.31 6.65
N ALA A 27 -4.92 -3.42 6.03
CA ALA A 27 -6.34 -3.58 5.82
C ALA A 27 -6.61 -4.46 4.58
N PRO A 28 -7.69 -5.27 4.58
CA PRO A 28 -8.26 -5.81 3.36
C PRO A 28 -8.40 -4.76 2.24
N ARG A 29 -8.21 -5.18 0.99
CA ARG A 29 -8.20 -4.27 -0.19
C ARG A 29 -9.54 -3.60 -0.45
N ASP A 30 -10.62 -4.19 0.03
CA ASP A 30 -12.02 -3.80 -0.16
C ASP A 30 -12.67 -3.24 1.12
N GLU A 31 -11.91 -3.09 2.20
CA GLU A 31 -12.42 -2.54 3.47
C GLU A 31 -12.76 -1.04 3.35
N PHE A 32 -11.99 -0.33 2.54
CA PHE A 32 -12.17 1.10 2.27
C PHE A 32 -12.59 1.34 0.82
N GLY A 33 -13.03 2.56 0.52
CA GLY A 33 -13.36 2.97 -0.84
C GLY A 33 -12.13 3.03 -1.75
N ASP A 34 -12.37 3.21 -3.06
CA ASP A 34 -11.34 3.33 -4.10
C ASP A 34 -10.23 4.35 -3.76
N TRP A 35 -10.54 5.34 -2.91
CA TRP A 35 -9.58 6.32 -2.42
C TRP A 35 -8.37 5.70 -1.71
N ALA A 36 -8.54 4.56 -1.04
CA ALA A 36 -7.48 3.87 -0.29
C ALA A 36 -6.61 2.96 -1.17
N GLN A 37 -6.94 2.86 -2.46
CA GLN A 37 -6.19 2.11 -3.44
C GLN A 37 -5.50 3.07 -4.40
N ALA A 38 -4.20 3.29 -4.20
CA ALA A 38 -3.42 4.10 -5.12
C ALA A 38 -3.41 3.47 -6.52
N LEU A 39 -3.59 4.31 -7.54
CA LEU A 39 -3.65 3.93 -8.94
C LEU A 39 -2.62 4.75 -9.72
N VAL A 40 -1.62 4.06 -10.28
CA VAL A 40 -0.53 4.70 -11.04
C VAL A 40 -0.44 4.09 -12.44
N PRO A 41 -0.51 4.90 -13.52
CA PRO A 41 -0.26 4.40 -14.86
C PRO A 41 1.24 4.11 -15.06
N LEU A 42 1.57 2.87 -15.40
CA LEU A 42 2.93 2.46 -15.77
C LEU A 42 3.05 2.32 -17.28
N ARG A 43 3.90 3.16 -17.89
CA ARG A 43 4.20 3.08 -19.32
C ARG A 43 5.14 1.91 -19.60
N MET A 44 4.70 0.99 -20.44
CA MET A 44 5.50 -0.15 -20.87
C MET A 44 6.33 0.20 -22.12
N ARG A 45 7.53 -0.36 -22.24
CA ARG A 45 8.53 -0.05 -23.29
C ARG A 45 8.95 -1.29 -24.06
N ALA A 46 9.44 -1.15 -25.29
CA ALA A 46 9.82 -2.30 -26.11
C ALA A 46 11.02 -3.10 -25.57
N ALA A 47 11.93 -2.45 -24.84
CA ALA A 47 13.09 -3.08 -24.21
C ALA A 47 13.34 -2.48 -22.82
N PRO A 48 13.77 -3.29 -21.84
CA PRO A 48 14.25 -2.77 -20.56
C PRO A 48 15.59 -2.06 -20.75
N ALA A 49 15.92 -1.14 -19.84
CA ALA A 49 17.24 -0.50 -19.83
C ALA A 49 18.34 -1.46 -19.33
N GLN A 50 17.96 -2.52 -18.61
CA GLN A 50 18.84 -3.57 -18.11
C GLN A 50 18.73 -4.81 -18.99
N GLU A 51 19.82 -5.56 -19.15
CA GLU A 51 19.79 -6.84 -19.86
C GLU A 51 18.95 -7.85 -19.05
N MET A 52 17.80 -8.23 -19.61
CA MET A 52 16.91 -9.25 -19.06
C MET A 52 16.88 -10.44 -20.02
N LYS A 53 16.98 -11.66 -19.47
CA LYS A 53 16.74 -12.88 -20.24
C LYS A 53 15.28 -13.28 -20.11
N PHE A 54 14.65 -13.66 -21.22
CA PHE A 54 13.32 -14.27 -21.21
C PHE A 54 13.41 -15.67 -21.83
N ASP A 55 13.07 -16.68 -21.02
CA ASP A 55 13.05 -18.09 -21.41
C ASP A 55 11.60 -18.61 -21.40
N GLY A 56 10.74 -17.93 -22.16
CA GLY A 56 9.31 -18.21 -22.20
C GLY A 56 8.79 -18.52 -23.60
N PRO A 57 7.46 -18.56 -23.79
CA PRO A 57 6.86 -18.79 -25.10
C PRO A 57 7.23 -17.67 -26.08
N THR A 58 7.18 -17.97 -27.38
CA THR A 58 7.33 -16.93 -28.40
C THR A 58 6.22 -15.89 -28.29
N LEU A 59 6.60 -14.61 -28.24
CA LEU A 59 5.69 -13.48 -28.12
C LEU A 59 5.67 -12.68 -29.43
N ALA A 60 4.47 -12.30 -29.87
CA ALA A 60 4.27 -11.37 -30.99
C ALA A 60 4.51 -9.91 -30.56
N LEU A 61 4.24 -9.59 -29.29
CA LEU A 61 4.56 -8.31 -28.66
C LEU A 61 5.20 -8.57 -27.30
N SER A 62 6.26 -7.84 -27.00
CA SER A 62 6.90 -7.80 -25.68
C SER A 62 7.00 -6.36 -25.22
N GLN A 63 6.43 -6.05 -24.06
CA GLN A 63 6.55 -4.74 -23.44
C GLN A 63 7.00 -4.88 -21.99
N TRP A 64 7.96 -4.07 -21.61
CA TRP A 64 8.68 -4.14 -20.36
C TRP A 64 8.36 -2.93 -19.48
N GLY A 65 8.19 -3.19 -18.19
CA GLY A 65 7.99 -2.18 -17.16
C GLY A 65 8.97 -2.40 -16.01
N GLU A 66 9.24 -1.35 -15.25
CA GLU A 66 10.03 -1.44 -14.01
C GLU A 66 9.30 -0.66 -12.92
N ILE A 67 9.27 -1.22 -11.71
CA ILE A 67 8.86 -0.50 -10.50
C ILE A 67 9.94 -0.64 -9.44
N THR A 68 9.91 0.28 -8.46
CA THR A 68 10.76 0.21 -7.28
C THR A 68 9.86 0.17 -6.04
N LEU A 69 10.11 -0.79 -5.16
CA LEU A 69 9.50 -0.90 -3.84
C LEU A 69 10.58 -0.71 -2.76
N GLY A 70 10.78 0.54 -2.34
CA GLY A 70 11.88 1.00 -1.50
C GLY A 70 13.21 0.92 -2.26
N THR A 71 14.04 -0.06 -1.93
CA THR A 71 15.31 -0.31 -2.62
C THR A 71 15.25 -1.51 -3.59
N ALA A 72 14.14 -2.27 -3.58
CA ALA A 72 13.94 -3.41 -4.43
C ALA A 72 13.40 -2.97 -5.79
N ARG A 73 14.05 -3.39 -6.87
CA ARG A 73 13.61 -3.16 -8.24
C ARG A 73 13.02 -4.43 -8.80
N TYR A 74 11.89 -4.30 -9.48
CA TYR A 74 11.18 -5.40 -10.12
C TYR A 74 10.94 -5.07 -11.58
N VAL A 75 11.18 -6.05 -12.45
CA VAL A 75 10.93 -5.94 -13.89
C VAL A 75 9.71 -6.77 -14.25
N PHE A 76 8.86 -6.20 -15.10
CA PHE A 76 7.65 -6.82 -15.61
C PHE A 76 7.79 -7.00 -17.12
N LEU A 77 7.32 -8.14 -17.62
CA LEU A 77 7.10 -8.36 -19.04
C LEU A 77 5.60 -8.59 -19.27
N LEU A 78 4.98 -7.68 -20.00
CA LEU A 78 3.70 -7.88 -20.65
C LEU A 78 3.95 -8.46 -22.04
N GLY A 79 3.58 -9.72 -22.24
CA GLY A 79 3.71 -10.40 -23.52
C GLY A 79 2.35 -10.66 -24.15
N VAL A 80 2.26 -10.55 -25.48
CA VAL A 80 1.09 -11.00 -26.25
C VAL A 80 1.55 -12.04 -27.27
N ARG A 81 0.92 -13.21 -27.26
CA ARG A 81 1.15 -14.31 -28.21
C ARG A 81 0.48 -14.02 -29.56
N ALA A 82 0.80 -14.82 -30.58
CA ALA A 82 0.28 -14.65 -31.94
C ALA A 82 -1.26 -14.85 -32.03
N ASP A 83 -1.84 -15.62 -31.12
CA ASP A 83 -3.29 -15.82 -30.96
C ASP A 83 -3.99 -14.68 -30.19
N GLY A 84 -3.24 -13.64 -29.81
CA GLY A 84 -3.74 -12.51 -29.03
C GLY A 84 -3.77 -12.76 -27.52
N GLU A 85 -3.32 -13.92 -27.05
CA GLU A 85 -3.29 -14.23 -25.63
C GLU A 85 -2.21 -13.40 -24.91
N ALA A 86 -2.64 -12.54 -24.00
CA ALA A 86 -1.73 -11.77 -23.14
C ALA A 86 -1.36 -12.51 -21.86
N GLY A 87 -0.11 -12.34 -21.44
CA GLY A 87 0.45 -12.82 -20.18
C GLY A 87 1.34 -11.77 -19.51
N LEU A 88 1.50 -11.90 -18.20
CA LEU A 88 2.39 -11.08 -17.38
C LEU A 88 3.42 -11.99 -16.72
N TRP A 89 4.69 -11.61 -16.81
CA TRP A 89 5.80 -12.22 -16.07
C TRP A 89 6.45 -11.17 -15.19
N VAL A 90 6.86 -11.58 -13.99
CA VAL A 90 7.44 -10.67 -12.99
C VAL A 90 8.72 -11.28 -12.43
N ASP A 91 9.83 -10.55 -12.52
CA ASP A 91 11.13 -10.95 -11.96
C ASP A 91 11.10 -10.75 -10.44
N GLY A 92 10.34 -11.62 -9.76
CA GLY A 92 10.04 -11.50 -8.33
C GLY A 92 11.23 -11.89 -7.46
N ASN A 93 12.10 -12.77 -7.97
CA ASN A 93 13.33 -13.18 -7.28
C ASN A 93 14.51 -12.23 -7.56
N ARG A 94 14.40 -11.36 -8.58
CA ARG A 94 15.37 -10.34 -8.99
C ARG A 94 16.67 -10.95 -9.52
N ASP A 95 16.57 -12.09 -10.20
CA ASP A 95 17.71 -12.80 -10.81
C ASP A 95 17.99 -12.36 -12.27
N ARG A 96 17.17 -11.47 -12.82
CA ARG A 96 17.23 -10.95 -14.20
C ARG A 96 16.94 -11.97 -15.29
N GLN A 97 16.27 -13.07 -14.94
CA GLN A 97 15.81 -14.09 -15.88
C GLN A 97 14.34 -14.38 -15.65
N LEU A 98 13.50 -13.99 -16.60
CA LEU A 98 12.10 -14.38 -16.61
C LEU A 98 11.92 -15.78 -17.20
N THR A 99 11.31 -16.65 -16.42
CA THR A 99 10.98 -18.04 -16.78
C THR A 99 9.46 -18.26 -16.80
N PRO A 100 8.96 -19.39 -17.32
CA PRO A 100 7.53 -19.67 -17.33
C PRO A 100 6.93 -19.82 -15.91
N ALA A 101 7.76 -20.15 -14.91
CA ALA A 101 7.35 -20.26 -13.51
C ALA A 101 6.99 -18.90 -12.88
N GLU A 102 7.46 -17.80 -13.47
CA GLU A 102 7.18 -16.43 -13.04
C GLU A 102 6.01 -15.80 -13.80
N ALA A 103 5.30 -16.60 -14.60
CA ALA A 103 4.03 -16.18 -15.19
C ALA A 103 2.99 -15.99 -14.09
N VAL A 104 2.35 -14.82 -14.07
CA VAL A 104 1.25 -14.53 -13.15
C VAL A 104 -0.07 -14.93 -13.79
N ALA A 105 -0.89 -15.68 -13.06
CA ALA A 105 -2.24 -16.01 -13.48
C ALA A 105 -3.11 -14.74 -13.55
N GLY A 106 -3.77 -14.53 -14.70
CA GLY A 106 -4.61 -13.35 -14.93
C GLY A 106 -6.09 -13.70 -15.02
N VAL A 107 -6.94 -12.78 -14.56
CA VAL A 107 -8.39 -12.80 -14.76
C VAL A 107 -8.71 -11.97 -16.00
N ARG A 108 -9.41 -12.56 -16.96
CA ARG A 108 -9.78 -11.90 -18.22
C ARG A 108 -11.20 -11.33 -18.13
N ALA A 109 -11.32 -10.05 -18.45
CA ALA A 109 -12.59 -9.37 -18.74
C ALA A 109 -12.68 -9.07 -20.25
N GLN A 110 -13.80 -8.48 -20.68
CA GLN A 110 -14.04 -8.17 -22.10
C GLN A 110 -12.98 -7.22 -22.69
N ASP A 111 -12.50 -6.25 -21.91
CA ASP A 111 -11.63 -5.16 -22.35
C ASP A 111 -10.37 -4.99 -21.49
N ALA A 112 -10.18 -5.85 -20.48
CA ALA A 112 -9.05 -5.80 -19.56
C ALA A 112 -8.57 -7.20 -19.16
N VAL A 113 -7.30 -7.27 -18.76
CA VAL A 113 -6.74 -8.42 -18.03
C VAL A 113 -6.17 -7.91 -16.72
N THR A 114 -6.50 -8.58 -15.62
CA THR A 114 -6.05 -8.22 -14.27
C THR A 114 -5.18 -9.33 -13.71
N TRP A 115 -4.02 -8.96 -13.19
CA TRP A 115 -3.12 -9.84 -12.43
C TRP A 115 -3.01 -9.36 -11.00
N GLN A 116 -2.96 -10.29 -10.05
CA GLN A 116 -2.78 -10.00 -8.63
C GLN A 116 -1.66 -10.88 -8.08
N PHE A 117 -0.75 -10.28 -7.32
CA PHE A 117 0.42 -10.95 -6.76
C PHE A 117 1.03 -10.08 -5.65
N ASP A 118 1.92 -10.68 -4.86
CA ASP A 118 2.66 -9.99 -3.82
C ASP A 118 4.15 -9.89 -4.21
N LEU A 119 4.74 -8.74 -3.93
CA LEU A 119 6.19 -8.52 -4.01
C LEU A 119 6.74 -8.23 -2.62
N SER A 120 8.06 -8.21 -2.48
CA SER A 120 8.70 -7.78 -1.22
C SER A 120 9.12 -6.30 -1.32
N ALA A 121 8.46 -5.42 -0.58
CA ALA A 121 8.93 -4.05 -0.42
C ALA A 121 10.13 -4.02 0.54
N THR A 122 11.13 -3.17 0.24
CA THR A 122 12.37 -3.06 1.03
C THR A 122 12.67 -1.59 1.33
N PRO A 123 11.87 -0.96 2.20
CA PRO A 123 12.03 0.46 2.51
C PRO A 123 13.39 0.73 3.17
N ALA A 124 14.01 1.87 2.85
CA ALA A 124 15.27 2.25 3.47
C ALA A 124 15.08 2.47 4.98
N GLY A 125 15.79 1.71 5.81
CA GLY A 125 15.68 1.81 7.27
C GLY A 125 14.47 1.07 7.89
N GLY A 126 13.82 0.19 7.13
CA GLY A 126 12.79 -0.73 7.63
C GLY A 126 13.03 -2.17 7.22
N GLU A 127 12.29 -3.10 7.82
CA GLU A 127 12.34 -4.50 7.45
C GLU A 127 11.54 -4.77 6.15
N PRO A 128 11.98 -5.71 5.31
CA PRO A 128 11.21 -6.13 4.16
C PRO A 128 9.82 -6.66 4.55
N TYR A 129 8.82 -6.40 3.72
CA TYR A 129 7.45 -6.85 3.98
C TYR A 129 6.69 -7.20 2.69
N PRO A 130 5.64 -8.06 2.77
CA PRO A 130 4.78 -8.36 1.62
C PRO A 130 3.99 -7.13 1.17
N TYR A 131 4.06 -6.81 -0.10
CA TYR A 131 3.41 -5.67 -0.73
C TYR A 131 2.48 -6.16 -1.84
N ALA A 132 1.18 -6.02 -1.58
CA ALA A 132 0.15 -6.54 -2.45
C ALA A 132 -0.05 -5.60 -3.65
N LEU A 133 0.11 -6.12 -4.87
CA LEU A 133 -0.02 -5.36 -6.11
C LEU A 133 -1.09 -5.99 -7.02
N SER A 134 -1.67 -5.16 -7.86
CA SER A 134 -2.46 -5.56 -9.01
C SER A 134 -2.00 -4.80 -10.25
N VAL A 135 -2.01 -5.51 -11.37
CA VAL A 135 -1.72 -4.93 -12.68
C VAL A 135 -2.98 -5.10 -13.52
N VAL A 136 -3.51 -3.99 -14.03
CA VAL A 136 -4.62 -4.00 -14.98
C VAL A 136 -4.11 -3.54 -16.33
N TRP A 137 -4.19 -4.42 -17.33
CA TRP A 137 -3.89 -4.04 -18.70
C TRP A 137 -5.18 -3.84 -19.48
N PRO A 138 -5.48 -2.60 -19.90
CA PRO A 138 -6.52 -2.36 -20.89
C PRO A 138 -6.05 -2.94 -22.22
N VAL A 139 -6.80 -3.89 -22.76
CA VAL A 139 -6.40 -4.69 -23.92
C VAL A 139 -5.99 -3.77 -25.09
N ARG A 140 -4.84 -4.07 -25.72
CA ARG A 140 -4.22 -3.32 -26.83
C ARG A 140 -3.61 -1.96 -26.47
N ARG A 141 -3.40 -1.64 -25.19
CA ARG A 141 -2.68 -0.42 -24.79
C ARG A 141 -1.20 -0.67 -24.51
N GLY A 142 -0.38 0.37 -24.68
CA GLY A 142 1.06 0.35 -24.38
C GLY A 142 1.41 0.74 -22.94
N TYR A 143 0.46 0.61 -22.04
CA TYR A 143 0.59 0.94 -20.62
C TYR A 143 -0.30 0.01 -19.81
N VAL A 144 0.03 -0.15 -18.54
CA VAL A 144 -0.79 -0.84 -17.54
C VAL A 144 -1.14 0.14 -16.43
N PHE A 145 -2.17 -0.17 -15.66
CA PHE A 145 -2.41 0.48 -14.37
C PHE A 145 -1.88 -0.42 -13.26
N LEU A 146 -1.08 0.16 -12.38
CA LEU A 146 -0.72 -0.45 -11.12
C LEU A 146 -1.76 -0.02 -10.09
N LEU A 147 -2.28 -0.98 -9.34
CA LEU A 147 -3.11 -0.74 -8.17
C LEU A 147 -2.47 -1.44 -6.99
N GLY A 148 -2.32 -0.79 -5.84
CA GLY A 148 -1.65 -1.41 -4.71
C GLY A 148 -1.68 -0.54 -3.47
N GLY A 149 -0.67 -0.73 -2.60
CA GLY A 149 -0.46 0.14 -1.44
C GLY A 149 -1.14 -0.29 -0.16
N ALA A 150 -1.82 -1.45 -0.18
CA ALA A 150 -2.60 -2.06 0.92
C ALA A 150 -2.68 -1.15 2.15
N PRO A 151 -3.76 -0.35 2.28
CA PRO A 151 -3.85 0.67 3.31
C PRO A 151 -3.53 0.09 4.69
N ARG A 152 -2.89 0.89 5.53
CA ARG A 152 -2.53 0.48 6.89
C ARG A 152 -3.50 1.13 7.84
N GLN A 153 -4.22 0.31 8.59
CA GLN A 153 -5.20 0.80 9.54
C GLN A 153 -4.81 0.49 10.98
N GLY A 154 -5.26 1.35 11.88
CA GLY A 154 -5.20 1.12 13.31
C GLY A 154 -6.10 2.10 14.05
N GLU A 155 -6.13 1.96 15.37
CA GLU A 155 -6.99 2.77 16.22
C GLU A 155 -6.17 3.47 17.30
N PHE A 156 -6.68 4.62 17.74
CA PHE A 156 -6.15 5.34 18.87
C PHE A 156 -7.27 5.97 19.69
N VAL A 157 -7.02 6.20 20.98
CA VAL A 157 -8.04 6.71 21.90
C VAL A 157 -7.83 8.19 22.18
N VAL A 158 -8.90 8.97 22.01
CA VAL A 158 -8.97 10.40 22.38
C VAL A 158 -10.19 10.62 23.26
N ASN A 159 -9.97 11.16 24.47
CA ASN A 159 -11.04 11.41 25.45
C ASN A 159 -11.93 10.17 25.74
N GLY A 160 -11.34 8.98 25.70
CA GLY A 160 -12.05 7.71 25.92
C GLY A 160 -12.84 7.18 24.72
N LYS A 161 -12.81 7.86 23.57
CA LYS A 161 -13.39 7.38 22.30
C LYS A 161 -12.28 6.86 21.38
N GLN A 162 -12.55 5.74 20.69
CA GLN A 162 -11.69 5.25 19.61
C GLN A 162 -11.89 6.11 18.36
N ALA A 163 -10.80 6.39 17.67
CA ALA A 163 -10.78 6.96 16.32
C ALA A 163 -9.94 6.04 15.42
N MET A 164 -10.46 5.77 14.23
CA MET A 164 -9.75 5.00 13.20
C MET A 164 -8.73 5.89 12.51
N PHE A 165 -7.58 5.32 12.17
CA PHE A 165 -6.50 5.96 11.43
C PHE A 165 -6.11 5.06 10.27
N VAL A 166 -6.10 5.61 9.05
CA VAL A 166 -5.75 4.91 7.83
C VAL A 166 -4.59 5.63 7.15
N LEU A 167 -3.52 4.90 6.82
CA LEU A 167 -2.35 5.41 6.11
C LEU A 167 -2.26 4.75 4.73
N VAL A 168 -2.05 5.54 3.70
CA VAL A 168 -2.00 5.07 2.31
C VAL A 168 -0.64 5.40 1.69
N ASP A 169 -0.01 4.39 1.10
CA ASP A 169 1.13 4.55 0.19
C ASP A 169 0.58 5.07 -1.15
N GLY A 170 0.69 6.38 -1.34
CA GLY A 170 -0.02 7.10 -2.39
C GLY A 170 0.67 7.04 -3.75
N ASP A 171 1.98 6.81 -3.77
CA ASP A 171 2.80 6.73 -4.98
C ASP A 171 3.20 5.29 -5.35
N LEU A 172 2.78 4.32 -4.55
CA LEU A 172 3.04 2.89 -4.70
C LEU A 172 4.52 2.51 -4.62
N ASN A 173 5.33 3.26 -3.86
CA ASN A 173 6.76 3.04 -3.78
C ASN A 173 7.18 2.04 -2.69
N GLY A 174 6.25 1.46 -1.93
CA GLY A 174 6.54 0.49 -0.88
C GLY A 174 7.28 1.07 0.34
N THR A 175 7.26 2.38 0.51
CA THR A 175 7.85 3.13 1.62
C THR A 175 6.88 4.20 2.09
N PHE A 176 6.31 3.97 3.28
CA PHE A 176 5.39 4.91 3.88
C PHE A 176 6.11 6.11 4.49
N GLY A 177 5.43 7.26 4.52
CA GLY A 177 5.96 8.52 5.02
C GLY A 177 6.69 9.35 3.96
N THR A 178 6.47 9.03 2.68
CA THR A 178 7.13 9.71 1.55
C THR A 178 6.22 10.75 0.90
N LYS A 179 6.73 11.41 -0.14
CA LYS A 179 6.00 12.44 -0.85
C LYS A 179 4.86 11.76 -1.63
N ASP A 180 3.65 12.30 -1.51
CA ASP A 180 2.39 11.83 -2.12
C ASP A 180 1.63 10.75 -1.32
N ASP A 181 2.21 10.25 -0.23
CA ASP A 181 1.46 9.54 0.81
C ASP A 181 0.50 10.48 1.53
N PHE A 182 -0.57 9.89 2.05
CA PHE A 182 -1.59 10.62 2.80
C PHE A 182 -2.20 9.70 3.86
N TYR A 183 -2.97 10.29 4.76
CA TYR A 183 -3.70 9.55 5.76
C TYR A 183 -5.14 10.07 5.87
N ALA A 184 -6.00 9.26 6.47
CA ALA A 184 -7.35 9.65 6.82
C ALA A 184 -7.68 9.23 8.25
N VAL A 185 -8.52 10.01 8.92
CA VAL A 185 -8.90 9.79 10.33
C VAL A 185 -10.39 9.98 10.48
N ASP A 186 -11.06 9.02 11.14
CA ASP A 186 -12.45 9.17 11.57
C ASP A 186 -12.52 10.25 12.65
N VAL A 187 -12.77 11.50 12.24
CA VAL A 187 -12.69 12.68 13.13
C VAL A 187 -14.01 12.96 13.85
N ASP A 188 -15.13 12.49 13.30
CA ASP A 188 -16.46 12.70 13.86
C ASP A 188 -17.01 11.49 14.63
N HIS A 189 -16.33 10.35 14.56
CA HIS A 189 -16.61 9.08 15.24
C HIS A 189 -17.88 8.37 14.74
N ASP A 190 -18.20 8.49 13.45
CA ASP A 190 -19.29 7.74 12.84
C ASP A 190 -18.89 6.31 12.39
N GLY A 191 -17.59 6.00 12.42
CA GLY A 191 -17.03 4.70 12.04
C GLY A 191 -16.80 4.51 10.54
N ILE A 192 -17.03 5.56 9.74
CA ILE A 192 -16.77 5.61 8.29
C ILE A 192 -15.62 6.59 8.07
N VAL A 193 -14.71 6.28 7.15
CA VAL A 193 -13.61 7.19 6.80
C VAL A 193 -13.76 7.71 5.38
N HIS A 194 -13.94 9.02 5.29
CA HIS A 194 -14.07 9.82 4.06
C HIS A 194 -12.71 10.31 3.56
N GLY A 195 -11.90 9.37 3.04
CA GLY A 195 -10.55 9.61 2.55
C GLY A 195 -10.43 10.03 1.07
N GLU A 196 -11.55 10.35 0.41
CA GLU A 196 -11.56 10.86 -0.97
C GLU A 196 -10.77 12.17 -1.12
N PRO A 197 -10.31 12.56 -2.33
CA PRO A 197 -9.50 13.77 -2.53
C PRO A 197 -10.10 15.07 -1.97
N ASP A 198 -11.42 15.18 -1.91
CA ASP A 198 -12.19 16.28 -1.31
C ASP A 198 -12.87 15.88 0.01
N GLY A 199 -12.59 14.67 0.51
CA GLY A 199 -13.07 14.16 1.77
C GLY A 199 -12.52 14.96 2.96
N HIS A 200 -13.40 15.32 3.87
CA HIS A 200 -13.07 16.16 5.03
C HIS A 200 -12.19 15.46 6.07
N GLU A 201 -11.96 14.17 5.89
CA GLU A 201 -11.15 13.31 6.77
C GLU A 201 -9.80 12.93 6.15
N ARG A 202 -9.50 13.43 4.95
CA ARG A 202 -8.23 13.24 4.26
C ARG A 202 -7.23 14.33 4.63
N PHE A 203 -6.02 13.92 4.91
CA PHE A 203 -4.93 14.82 5.30
C PHE A 203 -3.62 14.44 4.59
N ALA A 204 -2.84 15.44 4.16
CA ALA A 204 -1.46 15.19 3.76
C ALA A 204 -0.62 14.89 5.02
N LEU A 205 0.51 14.17 4.89
CA LEU A 205 1.34 13.78 6.05
C LEU A 205 1.78 14.92 6.97
N GLY A 206 1.89 16.14 6.44
CA GLY A 206 2.29 17.33 7.20
C GLY A 206 1.12 18.10 7.83
N ASP A 207 -0.12 17.78 7.44
CA ASP A 207 -1.30 18.47 7.94
C ASP A 207 -1.60 18.05 9.38
N PRO A 208 -2.09 18.97 10.23
CA PRO A 208 -2.68 18.60 11.49
C PRO A 208 -4.12 18.12 11.29
N PHE A 209 -4.62 17.34 12.25
CA PHE A 209 -6.03 16.95 12.32
C PHE A 209 -6.54 17.11 13.75
N THR A 210 -7.87 17.23 13.91
CA THR A 210 -8.49 17.46 15.22
C THR A 210 -9.55 16.40 15.50
N VAL A 211 -9.44 15.74 16.65
CA VAL A 211 -10.40 14.74 17.12
C VAL A 211 -10.73 15.05 18.57
N GLY A 212 -12.02 15.08 18.93
CA GLY A 212 -12.45 15.35 20.30
C GLY A 212 -11.91 16.67 20.89
N GLY A 213 -11.73 17.70 20.06
CA GLY A 213 -11.19 19.00 20.47
C GLY A 213 -9.69 19.03 20.77
N ARG A 214 -8.95 17.96 20.43
CA ARG A 214 -7.50 17.90 20.53
C ARG A 214 -6.90 17.79 19.13
N SER A 215 -5.91 18.62 18.86
CA SER A 215 -5.21 18.64 17.58
C SER A 215 -3.90 17.87 17.66
N PHE A 216 -3.63 17.12 16.60
CA PHE A 216 -2.47 16.25 16.47
C PHE A 216 -1.82 16.46 15.11
N ARG A 217 -0.54 16.10 15.02
CA ARG A 217 0.19 15.94 13.76
C ARG A 217 0.97 14.65 13.78
N ILE A 218 1.25 14.09 12.60
CA ILE A 218 2.21 13.00 12.48
C ILE A 218 3.61 13.56 12.72
N SER A 219 4.33 12.96 13.66
CA SER A 219 5.73 13.27 13.98
C SER A 219 6.70 12.23 13.42
N GLN A 220 6.20 11.02 13.17
CA GLN A 220 6.99 9.93 12.61
C GLN A 220 6.07 8.91 11.93
N VAL A 221 6.52 8.36 10.81
CA VAL A 221 5.93 7.22 10.12
C VAL A 221 6.98 6.11 10.09
N SER A 222 6.59 4.88 10.40
CA SER A 222 7.41 3.69 10.16
C SER A 222 7.55 3.48 8.65
N PRO A 223 8.76 3.28 8.07
CA PRO A 223 8.93 3.09 6.63
C PRO A 223 8.12 1.93 6.04
N ALA A 224 7.81 0.89 6.84
CA ALA A 224 6.95 -0.23 6.42
C ALA A 224 5.45 0.01 6.67
N GLY A 225 5.08 1.17 7.22
CA GLY A 225 3.71 1.54 7.57
C GLY A 225 3.16 0.80 8.78
N SER A 226 4.01 0.24 9.64
CA SER A 226 3.58 -0.55 10.81
C SER A 226 3.20 0.26 12.05
N TYR A 227 3.55 1.54 12.07
CA TYR A 227 3.11 2.49 13.10
C TYR A 227 3.25 3.94 12.61
N VAL A 228 2.52 4.83 13.26
CA VAL A 228 2.76 6.27 13.24
C VAL A 228 2.87 6.80 14.67
N ARG A 229 3.56 7.93 14.85
CA ARG A 229 3.58 8.66 16.12
C ARG A 229 2.93 10.01 15.97
N LEU A 230 1.93 10.26 16.79
CA LEU A 230 1.18 11.51 16.85
C LEU A 230 1.75 12.41 17.94
N ALA A 231 2.02 13.66 17.60
CA ALA A 231 2.39 14.69 18.56
C ALA A 231 1.23 15.70 18.70
N PRO A 232 0.94 16.18 19.93
CA PRO A 232 0.00 17.28 20.10
C PRO A 232 0.45 18.53 19.32
N THR A 233 -0.50 19.26 18.78
CA THR A 233 -0.29 20.62 18.24
C THR A 233 -0.95 21.65 19.14
N ALA A 234 -0.36 22.85 19.16
CA ALA A 234 -0.89 23.99 19.91
C ALA A 234 -2.03 24.69 19.15
#